data_AF-K1UBB3-F1
#
_entry.id   AF-K1UBB3-F1
#
_cell.length_a   1.000
_cell.length_b   1.000
_cell.length_c   1.000
_cell.angle_alpha   90.00
_cell.angle_beta   90.00
_cell.angle_gamma   90.00
#
_symmetry.space_group_name_H-M   'P 1'
#
loop_
_entity.id
_entity.type
_entity.pdbx_description
1 polymer ?
#
loop_
_entity_poly.entity_id
_entity_poly.type
_entity_poly.pdbx_seq_one_letter_code
_entity_poly.pdbx_strand_id
1 'polypeptide(L)'
;MNVTNYMQQELQTLKEHSNLRRLPQLTHEGRTVIADGRHMLNLSSNDYLGLAADRQLREEFLQTLTPDTFLPTSSSSRLLTGNFEIYEEAGDGTRHTFRHRDSTGAQ
;
A
#
# COMPACT_ATOMS: atom_id res chain seq x y z
N MET A 1 -28.47 19.46 18.61
CA MET A 1 -27.17 19.81 18.01
C MET A 1 -27.08 19.08 16.67
N ASN A 2 -26.85 19.77 15.55
CA ASN A 2 -26.74 19.11 14.23
C ASN A 2 -25.39 18.39 14.13
N VAL A 3 -25.36 17.21 13.50
CA VAL A 3 -24.14 16.43 13.23
C VAL A 3 -23.03 17.30 12.63
N THR A 4 -23.34 18.21 11.72
CA THR A 4 -22.35 19.13 11.12
C THR A 4 -21.69 20.04 12.16
N ASN A 5 -22.47 20.59 13.10
CA ASN A 5 -21.93 21.47 14.14
C ASN A 5 -21.03 20.69 15.11
N TYR A 6 -21.41 19.46 15.43
CA TYR A 6 -20.58 18.56 16.23
C TYR A 6 -19.25 18.26 15.53
N MET A 7 -19.26 17.87 14.24
CA MET A 7 -18.04 17.63 13.47
C MET A 7 -17.14 18.87 13.39
N GLN A 8 -17.72 20.06 13.21
CA GLN A 8 -16.95 21.32 13.19
C GLN A 8 -16.26 21.59 14.53
N GLN A 9 -16.93 21.32 15.65
CA GLN A 9 -16.34 21.47 16.97
C GLN A 9 -15.20 20.48 17.20
N GLU A 10 -15.35 19.21 16.79
CA GLU A 10 -14.26 18.21 16.86
C GLU A 10 -13.05 18.61 16.01
N LEU A 11 -13.26 19.13 14.79
CA LEU A 11 -12.17 19.63 13.95
C LEU A 11 -11.45 20.83 14.58
N GLN A 12 -12.20 21.72 15.25
CA GLN A 12 -11.62 22.85 15.96
C GLN A 12 -10.79 22.39 17.17
N THR A 13 -11.30 21.44 17.95
CA THR A 13 -10.55 20.78 19.03
C THR A 13 -9.25 20.15 18.52
N LEU A 14 -9.30 19.42 17.39
CA LEU A 14 -8.09 18.86 16.77
C LEU A 14 -7.09 19.93 16.35
N LYS A 15 -7.58 21.08 15.86
CA LYS A 15 -6.73 22.21 15.47
C LYS A 15 -6.05 22.86 16.67
N GLU A 16 -6.80 23.08 17.76
CA GLU A 16 -6.30 23.67 19.01
C GLU A 16 -5.24 22.78 19.67
N HIS A 17 -5.41 21.46 19.60
CA HIS A 17 -4.44 20.49 20.12
C HIS A 17 -3.32 20.13 19.11
N SER A 18 -3.21 20.82 17.97
CA SER A 18 -2.22 20.52 16.92
C SER A 18 -2.26 19.08 16.37
N ASN A 19 -3.42 18.43 16.45
CA ASN A 19 -3.66 17.06 15.98
C ASN A 19 -4.40 17.02 14.64
N LEU A 20 -4.78 18.19 14.09
CA LEU A 20 -5.39 18.28 12.78
C LEU A 20 -4.38 17.94 11.68
N ARG A 21 -4.52 16.75 11.10
CA ARG A 21 -3.66 16.27 10.01
C ARG A 21 -4.14 16.79 8.66
N ARG A 22 -3.17 17.05 7.78
CA ARG A 22 -3.41 17.39 6.37
C ARG A 22 -2.62 16.43 5.51
N LEU A 23 -3.16 16.08 4.34
CA LEU A 23 -2.43 15.32 3.35
C LEU A 23 -1.49 16.28 2.61
N PRO A 24 -0.16 16.11 2.72
CA PRO A 24 0.78 16.91 1.96
C PRO A 24 0.71 16.55 0.48
N GLN A 25 0.89 17.55 -0.39
CA GLN A 25 1.08 17.33 -1.81
C GLN A 25 2.54 16.92 -2.05
N LEU A 26 2.76 15.66 -2.40
CA LEU A 26 4.09 15.13 -2.71
C LEU A 26 4.08 14.39 -4.05
N THR A 27 5.16 14.54 -4.80
CA THR A 27 5.48 13.70 -5.96
C THR A 27 6.64 12.79 -5.59
N HIS A 28 6.50 11.48 -5.86
CA HIS A 28 7.53 10.48 -5.54
C HIS A 28 8.49 10.28 -6.71
N GLU A 29 9.80 10.28 -6.42
CA GLU A 29 10.89 10.06 -7.38
C GLU A 29 11.87 9.02 -6.83
N GLY A 30 11.36 7.80 -6.61
CA GLY A 30 12.12 6.73 -5.96
C GLY A 30 12.47 7.09 -4.51
N ARG A 31 13.77 7.28 -4.24
CA ARG A 31 14.25 7.60 -2.88
C ARG A 31 14.01 9.06 -2.48
N THR A 32 13.69 9.92 -3.44
CA THR A 32 13.43 11.34 -3.22
C THR A 32 11.96 11.67 -3.48
N VAL A 33 11.56 12.85 -3.04
CA VAL A 33 10.23 13.41 -3.26
C VAL A 33 10.35 14.88 -3.61
N ILE A 34 9.38 15.39 -4.37
CA ILE A 34 9.17 16.82 -4.56
C ILE A 34 8.02 17.24 -3.64
N ALA A 35 8.31 18.14 -2.69
CA ALA A 35 7.33 18.75 -1.79
C ALA A 35 7.48 20.27 -1.83
N ASP A 36 6.39 21.00 -2.05
CA ASP A 36 6.40 22.46 -2.21
C ASP A 36 7.42 22.95 -3.27
N GLY A 37 7.55 22.22 -4.37
CA GLY A 37 8.52 22.52 -5.44
C GLY A 37 9.99 22.28 -5.07
N ARG A 38 10.27 21.69 -3.90
CA ARG A 38 11.62 21.37 -3.44
C ARG A 38 11.88 19.88 -3.53
N HIS A 39 13.05 19.52 -4.04
CA HIS A 39 13.50 18.14 -4.09
C HIS A 39 14.13 17.75 -2.75
N MET A 40 13.64 16.67 -2.14
CA MET A 40 13.98 16.24 -0.78
C MET A 40 14.19 14.73 -0.72
N LEU A 41 15.00 14.25 0.24
CA LEU A 41 15.11 12.83 0.52
C LEU A 41 13.83 12.34 1.23
N ASN A 42 13.27 11.21 0.79
CA ASN A 42 12.08 10.63 1.40
C ASN A 42 12.46 9.71 2.56
N LEU A 43 12.46 10.27 3.78
CA LEU A 43 12.73 9.54 5.01
C LEU A 43 11.47 9.02 5.72
N SER A 44 10.29 9.26 5.15
CA SER A 44 8.99 8.88 5.72
C SER A 44 8.31 7.72 4.98
N SER A 45 8.96 7.18 3.94
CA SER A 45 8.42 6.06 3.17
C SER A 45 8.49 4.75 3.94
N ASN A 46 7.51 3.87 3.71
CA ASN A 46 7.57 2.47 4.14
C ASN A 46 8.21 1.55 3.09
N ASP A 47 8.68 2.10 1.96
CA ASP A 47 9.35 1.34 0.91
C ASP A 47 10.83 1.05 1.24
N TYR A 48 11.04 0.24 2.28
CA TYR A 48 12.37 -0.06 2.81
C TYR A 48 13.30 -0.75 1.81
N LEU A 49 12.73 -1.50 0.86
CA LEU A 49 13.46 -2.28 -0.14
C LEU A 49 13.49 -1.60 -1.52
N GLY A 50 12.82 -0.45 -1.68
CA GLY A 50 12.76 0.25 -2.97
C GLY A 50 11.89 -0.45 -4.02
N LEU A 51 10.99 -1.36 -3.61
CA LEU A 51 10.18 -2.16 -4.53
C LEU A 51 9.16 -1.31 -5.30
N ALA A 52 8.71 -0.19 -4.74
CA ALA A 52 7.74 0.67 -5.41
C ALA A 52 8.34 1.36 -6.65
N ALA A 53 9.65 1.60 -6.65
CA ALA A 53 10.38 2.20 -7.75
C ALA A 53 11.09 1.17 -8.65
N ASP A 54 11.00 -0.13 -8.33
CA ASP A 54 11.62 -1.19 -9.11
C ASP A 54 10.92 -1.33 -10.47
N ARG A 55 11.61 -0.87 -11.51
CA ARG A 55 11.11 -0.93 -12.88
C ARG A 55 10.97 -2.36 -13.38
N GLN A 56 11.91 -3.25 -13.04
CA GLN A 56 11.91 -4.61 -13.53
C GLN A 56 10.73 -5.37 -12.95
N LEU A 57 10.49 -5.25 -11.64
CA LEU A 57 9.33 -5.87 -10.98
C LEU A 57 8.01 -5.40 -11.61
N ARG A 58 7.90 -4.11 -11.92
CA ARG A 58 6.71 -3.55 -12.58
C ARG A 58 6.56 -4.09 -14.01
N GLU A 59 7.64 -4.20 -14.77
CA GLU A 59 7.61 -4.76 -16.12
C GLU A 59 7.19 -6.24 -16.11
N GLU A 60 7.76 -7.04 -15.21
CA GLU A 60 7.38 -8.45 -15.01
C GLU A 60 5.89 -8.57 -14.69
N PHE A 61 5.37 -7.75 -13.76
CA PHE A 61 3.94 -7.73 -13.45
C PHE A 61 3.08 -7.36 -14.67
N LEU A 62 3.44 -6.31 -15.40
CA LEU A 62 2.68 -5.87 -16.57
C LEU A 62 2.65 -6.90 -17.69
N GLN A 63 3.71 -7.70 -17.86
CA GLN A 63 3.75 -8.79 -18.84
C GLN A 63 2.74 -9.90 -18.54
N THR A 64 2.31 -10.06 -17.28
CA THR A 64 1.26 -11.01 -16.90
C THR A 64 -0.14 -10.55 -17.28
N LEU A 65 -0.33 -9.27 -17.58
CA LEU A 65 -1.64 -8.69 -17.89
C LEU A 65 -1.97 -8.88 -19.36
N THR A 66 -2.78 -9.90 -19.66
CA THR A 66 -3.36 -10.17 -20.99
C THR A 66 -4.86 -9.94 -20.95
N PRO A 67 -5.57 -9.81 -22.09
CA PRO A 67 -7.03 -9.71 -22.08
C PRO A 67 -7.73 -10.87 -21.34
N ASP A 68 -7.12 -12.05 -21.34
CA ASP A 68 -7.68 -13.25 -20.71
C ASP A 68 -7.36 -13.35 -19.21
N THR A 69 -6.24 -12.76 -18.76
CA THR A 69 -5.76 -12.81 -17.37
C THR A 69 -6.05 -11.53 -16.59
N PHE A 70 -6.40 -10.43 -17.27
CA PHE A 70 -6.66 -9.14 -16.64
C PHE A 70 -8.04 -9.12 -15.98
N LEU A 71 -8.04 -9.41 -14.67
CA LEU A 71 -9.22 -9.31 -13.81
C LEU A 71 -9.00 -8.16 -12.80
N PRO A 72 -9.48 -6.93 -13.09
CA PRO A 72 -9.16 -5.75 -12.28
C PRO A 72 -9.80 -5.75 -10.89
N THR A 73 -10.72 -6.68 -10.62
CA THR A 73 -11.44 -6.80 -9.35
C THR A 73 -11.99 -8.21 -9.19
N SER A 74 -12.11 -8.65 -7.93
CA SER A 74 -12.77 -9.91 -7.57
C SER A 74 -14.30 -9.78 -7.48
N SER A 75 -14.84 -8.57 -7.41
CA SER A 75 -16.28 -8.20 -7.32
C SER A 75 -17.13 -8.92 -6.27
N SER A 76 -16.54 -9.78 -5.43
CA SER A 76 -17.20 -10.63 -4.44
C SER A 76 -16.23 -11.02 -3.33
N SER A 77 -16.76 -11.39 -2.17
CA SER A 77 -15.98 -11.94 -1.06
C SER A 77 -15.41 -13.32 -1.42
N ARG A 78 -14.23 -13.65 -0.89
CA ARG A 78 -13.62 -14.99 -1.08
C ARG A 78 -14.53 -16.13 -0.61
N LEU A 79 -15.31 -15.93 0.44
CA LEU A 79 -16.27 -16.94 0.94
C LEU A 79 -17.48 -17.17 0.02
N LEU A 80 -17.67 -16.33 -0.99
CA LEU A 80 -18.77 -16.46 -1.95
C LEU A 80 -18.21 -16.88 -3.30
N THR A 81 -17.99 -15.92 -4.19
CA THR A 81 -17.55 -16.17 -5.57
C THR A 81 -16.27 -15.42 -5.93
N GLY A 82 -15.64 -14.76 -4.95
CA GLY A 82 -14.43 -13.98 -5.17
C GLY A 82 -13.13 -14.73 -4.89
N ASN A 83 -13.14 -16.05 -4.72
CA ASN A 83 -11.91 -16.83 -4.51
C ASN A 83 -11.33 -17.27 -5.85
N PHE A 84 -10.38 -16.48 -6.37
CA PHE A 84 -9.62 -16.81 -7.58
C PHE A 84 -8.33 -17.56 -7.22
N GLU A 85 -7.84 -18.39 -8.15
CA GLU A 85 -6.65 -19.24 -8.00
C GLU A 85 -5.41 -18.46 -7.50
N ILE A 86 -5.19 -17.25 -8.02
CA ILE A 86 -4.07 -16.37 -7.64
C ILE A 86 -4.00 -16.09 -6.13
N TYR A 87 -5.14 -16.15 -5.41
CA TYR A 87 -5.16 -15.94 -3.97
C TYR A 87 -4.63 -17.12 -3.18
N GLU A 88 -4.78 -18.33 -3.70
CA GLU A 88 -4.22 -19.56 -3.12
C GLU A 88 -2.72 -19.62 -3.42
N GLU A 89 -2.33 -19.37 -4.67
CA GLU A 89 -0.93 -19.31 -5.09
C GLU A 89 -0.11 -18.30 -4.26
N ALA A 90 -0.64 -17.09 -4.07
CA ALA A 90 0.02 -16.07 -3.25
C ALA A 90 0.13 -16.49 -1.78
N GLY A 91 -0.88 -17.19 -1.26
CA GLY A 91 -0.90 -17.72 0.10
C GLY A 91 0.15 -18.82 0.30
N ASP A 92 0.26 -19.74 -0.66
CA ASP A 92 1.23 -20.84 -0.62
C ASP A 92 2.66 -20.35 -0.82
N GLY A 93 2.89 -19.40 -1.74
CA GLY A 93 4.19 -18.75 -1.92
C GLY A 93 4.66 -18.05 -0.65
N THR A 94 3.74 -17.36 0.04
CA THR A 94 4.01 -16.75 1.36
C THR A 94 4.37 -17.82 2.38
N ARG A 95 3.55 -18.87 2.50
CA ARG A 95 3.76 -19.97 3.46
C ARG A 95 5.11 -20.65 3.23
N HIS A 96 5.47 -20.95 1.99
CA HIS A 96 6.74 -21.54 1.62
C HIS A 96 7.91 -20.68 2.07
N THR A 97 7.85 -19.38 1.78
CA THR A 97 8.90 -18.41 2.11
C THR A 97 9.10 -18.27 3.63
N PHE A 98 8.02 -18.24 4.41
CA PHE A 98 8.11 -18.09 5.87
C PHE A 98 8.45 -19.41 6.59
N ARG A 99 7.94 -20.56 6.16
CA ARG A 99 8.31 -21.87 6.75
C ARG A 99 9.79 -22.19 6.58
N HIS A 100 10.41 -21.79 5.47
CA HIS A 100 11.84 -21.95 5.28
C HIS A 100 12.70 -21.11 6.24
N ARG A 101 12.15 -20.02 6.81
CA ARG A 101 12.90 -19.19 7.78
C ARG A 101 12.92 -19.82 9.17
N ASP A 102 11.82 -20.44 9.60
CA ASP A 102 11.70 -21.06 10.93
C ASP A 102 12.60 -22.30 11.08
N SER A 103 12.90 -23.01 9.99
CA SER A 103 13.81 -24.17 10.00
C SER A 103 15.29 -23.79 9.96
N THR A 104 15.64 -22.54 9.66
CA THR A 104 17.03 -22.03 9.63
C THR A 104 17.40 -21.17 10.84
N GLY A 105 16.49 -20.96 11.80
CA GLY A 105 16.69 -20.09 12.97
C GLY A 105 17.10 -20.78 14.28
N ALA A 106 17.37 -22.09 14.26
CA ALA A 106 17.81 -22.85 15.44
C ALA A 106 19.22 -23.41 15.25
N GLN A 107 20.23 -22.53 15.28
CA GLN A 107 21.60 -22.83 15.72
C GLN A 107 22.15 -21.64 16.50
#